data_AF-A0A3P7Q1V9-F1
#
_entry.id   AF-A0A3P7Q1V9-F1
#
_cell.length_a   1.000
_cell.length_b   1.000
_cell.length_c   1.000
_cell.angle_alpha   90.00
_cell.angle_beta   90.00
_cell.angle_gamma   90.00
#
_symmetry.space_group_name_H-M   'P 1'
#
loop_
_entity.id
_entity.type
_entity.pdbx_description
1 polymer ?
#
loop_
_entity_poly.entity_id
_entity_poly.type
_entity_poly.pdbx_seq_one_letter_code
_entity_poly.pdbx_strand_id
1 'polypeptide(L)' 'MAFSPNRYWLCAAVGPVVKIWDLEEKKPVDELKLDVLSNNKAGPAQCISLAWSADGQTLYAGYTDNVIRIWQVSVAQMR' A
#
# COMPACT_ATOMS: atom_id res chain seq x y z
N MET A 1 7.73 -5.29 2.78
CA MET A 1 6.44 -5.94 3.07
C MET A 1 6.03 -5.59 4.49
N ALA A 2 4.74 -5.56 4.80
CA ALA A 2 4.22 -5.27 6.13
C ALA A 2 2.87 -5.97 6.35
N PHE A 3 2.64 -6.47 7.56
CA PHE A 3 1.33 -6.99 7.96
C PHE A 3 0.48 -5.86 8.53
N SER A 4 -0.81 -5.85 8.21
CA SER A 4 -1.76 -4.97 8.90
C SER A 4 -1.87 -5.40 10.37
N PRO A 5 -1.87 -4.46 11.33
CA PRO A 5 -1.93 -4.81 12.75
C PRO A 5 -3.34 -5.20 13.22
N ASN A 6 -4.39 -4.88 12.46
CA ASN A 6 -5.79 -5.07 12.86
C ASN A 6 -6.61 -5.93 11.88
N ARG A 7 -6.05 -6.29 10.73
CA ARG A 7 -6.66 -7.16 9.73
C ARG A 7 -5.67 -8.26 9.39
N TYR A 8 -6.14 -9.45 9.03
CA TYR A 8 -5.24 -10.52 8.59
C TYR A 8 -4.75 -10.29 7.16
N TRP A 9 -4.15 -9.12 6.92
CA TRP A 9 -3.74 -8.64 5.62
C TRP A 9 -2.22 -8.55 5.50
N LEU A 10 -1.71 -8.92 4.33
CA LEU A 10 -0.33 -8.69 3.92
C LEU A 10 -0.29 -7.56 2.90
N CYS A 11 0.65 -6.63 3.06
CA CYS A 11 1.00 -5.62 2.07
C CYS A 11 2.43 -5.84 1.55
N ALA A 12 2.60 -5.82 0.23
CA ALA A 12 3.92 -5.93 -0.40
C ALA A 12 4.13 -4.85 -1.45
N ALA A 13 5.32 -4.26 -1.42
CA ALA A 13 5.80 -3.41 -2.49
C ALA A 13 6.15 -4.30 -3.69
N VAL A 14 5.52 -4.05 -4.84
CA VAL A 14 5.76 -4.78 -6.09
C VAL A 14 6.04 -3.75 -7.18
N GLY A 15 7.30 -3.31 -7.23
CA GLY A 15 7.71 -2.22 -8.11
C GLY A 15 7.03 -0.89 -7.73
N PRO A 16 6.29 -0.22 -8.64
CA PRO A 16 5.64 1.06 -8.34
C PRO A 16 4.33 0.92 -7.55
N VAL A 17 3.80 -0.30 -7.41
CA VAL A 17 2.52 -0.54 -6.73
C VAL A 17 2.70 -1.20 -5.38
N VAL A 18 1.69 -1.06 -4.52
CA VAL A 18 1.56 -1.84 -3.29
C VAL A 18 0.38 -2.78 -3.45
N LYS A 19 0.65 -4.08 -3.40
CA LYS A 19 -0.40 -5.11 -3.44
C LYS A 19 -0.83 -5.46 -2.02
N ILE A 20 -2.12 -5.69 -1.85
CA ILE A 20 -2.76 -6.05 -0.59
C ILE A 20 -3.47 -7.38 -0.77
N TRP A 21 -3.27 -8.31 0.17
CA TRP A 21 -3.94 -9.59 0.21
C TRP A 21 -4.62 -9.82 1.55
N ASP A 22 -5.81 -10.39 1.51
CA ASP A 22 -6.50 -10.99 2.63
C ASP A 22 -6.01 -12.43 2.77
N LEU A 23 -5.37 -12.73 3.90
CA LEU A 23 -4.80 -14.05 4.16
C LEU A 23 -5.80 -15.03 4.75
N GLU A 24 -6.91 -14.52 5.32
CA GLU A 24 -8.01 -15.35 5.82
C GLU A 24 -8.80 -15.92 4.65
N GLU A 25 -9.22 -15.03 3.74
CA GLU A 25 -9.94 -15.40 2.52
C GLU A 25 -9.03 -15.86 1.37
N LYS A 26 -7.71 -15.70 1.53
CA LYS A 26 -6.68 -16.05 0.53
C LYS A 26 -6.89 -15.38 -0.82
N LYS A 27 -7.28 -14.10 -0.82
CA LYS A 27 -7.61 -13.34 -2.03
C LYS A 27 -6.91 -11.98 -2.07
N PRO A 28 -6.62 -11.43 -3.26
CA PRO A 28 -6.21 -10.03 -3.36
C PRO A 28 -7.35 -9.10 -2.90
N VAL A 29 -6.99 -8.05 -2.16
CA VAL A 29 -7.92 -7.02 -1.68
C VAL A 29 -7.84 -5.79 -2.57
N ASP A 30 -6.62 -5.33 -2.83
CA ASP A 30 -6.39 -4.09 -3.58
C ASP A 30 -4.97 -4.04 -4.19
N GLU A 31 -4.79 -3.15 -5.15
CA GLU A 31 -3.52 -2.76 -5.73
C GLU A 31 -3.41 -1.24 -5.74
N LEU A 32 -2.70 -0.69 -4.76
CA LEU A 32 -2.49 0.74 -4.62
C LEU A 32 -1.50 1.23 -5.67
N LYS A 33 -1.98 2.10 -6.56
CA LYS A 33 -1.22 2.68 -7.66
C LYS A 33 -0.93 4.15 -7.41
N LEU A 34 0.10 4.64 -8.09
CA LEU A 34 0.38 6.07 -8.14
C LEU A 34 -0.55 6.70 -9.20
N ASP A 35 -1.29 7.74 -8.80
CA ASP A 35 -2.19 8.48 -9.72
C ASP A 35 -1.41 9.09 -10.90
N VAL A 36 -0.20 9.56 -10.62
CA VAL A 36 0.72 10.09 -11.63
C VAL A 36 1.92 9.16 -11.70
N LEU A 37 1.94 8.31 -12.73
CA LEU A 37 3.17 7.67 -13.16
C LEU A 37 4.06 8.79 -13.68
N SER A 38 5.07 9.17 -12.88
CA SER A 38 6.02 10.23 -13.24
C SER A 38 6.53 9.96 -14.66
N ASN A 39 6.38 10.94 -15.56
CA ASN A 39 6.82 10.83 -16.95
C ASN A 39 8.35 11.01 -17.09
N ASN A 40 9.09 10.61 -16.05
CA ASN A 40 10.52 10.81 -15.94
C ASN A 40 11.26 9.72 -16.73
N LYS A 41 12.40 10.06 -17.32
CA LYS A 41 13.21 9.11 -18.12
C LYS A 41 13.65 7.88 -17.33
N ALA A 42 13.71 7.99 -16.00
CA ALA A 42 14.07 6.91 -15.08
C ALA A 42 12.94 5.88 -14.85
N GLY A 43 11.75 6.09 -15.43
CA GLY A 43 10.59 5.25 -15.19
C GLY A 43 9.82 5.64 -13.91
N PRO A 44 8.80 4.86 -13.54
CA PRO A 44 7.94 5.18 -12.40
C PRO A 44 8.69 5.04 -11.07
N ALA A 45 8.27 5.81 -10.06
CA ALA A 45 8.82 5.70 -8.71
C ALA A 45 8.54 4.32 -8.12
N GLN A 46 9.53 3.71 -7.47
CA GLN A 46 9.42 2.37 -6.89
C GLN A 46 9.12 2.47 -5.40
N CYS A 47 8.21 1.64 -4.90
CA CYS A 47 7.95 1.52 -3.47
C CYS A 47 9.08 0.71 -2.83
N ILE A 48 9.73 1.26 -1.81
CA ILE A 48 10.91 0.63 -1.16
C ILE A 48 10.69 0.33 0.32
N SER A 49 9.70 0.94 0.94
CA SER A 49 9.37 0.71 2.35
C SER A 49 7.87 0.80 2.60
N LEU A 50 7.38 0.07 3.60
CA LEU A 50 5.97 0.04 4.00
C LEU A 50 5.89 0.03 5.53
N ALA A 51 4.99 0.83 6.09
CA ALA A 51 4.69 0.84 7.52
C ALA A 51 3.21 1.12 7.75
N TRP A 52 2.59 0.37 8.66
CA TRP A 52 1.23 0.65 9.12
C TRP A 52 1.27 1.59 10.32
N SER A 53 0.27 2.45 10.45
CA SER A 53 -0.05 3.10 11.73
C SER A 53 -0.43 2.05 12.77
N ALA A 54 -0.18 2.35 14.05
CA ALA A 54 -0.44 1.41 15.14
C ALA A 54 -1.93 1.01 15.26
N ASP A 55 -2.85 1.91 14.87
CA ASP A 55 -4.29 1.64 14.83
C ASP A 55 -4.73 0.84 13.58
N GLY A 56 -3.83 0.58 12.65
CA GLY A 56 -4.09 -0.13 11.39
C GLY A 56 -5.01 0.60 10.42
N GLN A 57 -5.18 1.92 10.58
CA GLN A 57 -6.05 2.73 9.73
C GLN A 57 -5.31 3.41 8.58
N THR A 58 -3.98 3.49 8.66
CA THR A 58 -3.15 4.20 7.67
C THR A 58 -1.97 3.35 7.23
N LEU A 59 -1.78 3.22 5.92
CA LEU A 59 -0.59 2.63 5.32
C LEU A 59 0.30 3.74 4.77
N TYR A 60 1.55 3.78 5.22
CA TYR A 60 2.60 4.66 4.72
C TYR A 60 3.53 3.86 3.79
N ALA A 61 3.90 4.45 2.65
CA ALA A 61 4.91 3.88 1.76
C ALA A 61 5.94 4.92 1.34
N GLY A 62 7.21 4.58 1.48
CA GLY A 62 8.33 5.39 0.98
C GLY A 62 8.68 4.99 -0.45
N TYR A 63 8.88 5.99 -1.31
CA TYR A 63 9.21 5.80 -2.72
C TYR A 63 10.57 6.39 -3.10
N THR A 64 11.12 5.91 -4.21
CA THR A 64 12.39 6.38 -4.79
C THR A 64 12.34 7.80 -5.35
N ASP A 65 11.16 8.42 -5.44
CA ASP A 65 11.00 9.83 -5.80
C ASP A 65 11.06 10.78 -4.61
N ASN A 66 11.50 10.28 -3.44
CA ASN A 66 11.59 11.00 -2.18
C ASN A 66 10.23 11.44 -1.61
N VAL A 67 9.14 10.83 -2.07
CA VAL A 67 7.78 11.11 -1.57
C VAL A 67 7.27 9.95 -0.74
N ILE A 68 6.72 10.26 0.44
CA ILE A 68 5.94 9.31 1.23
C ILE A 68 4.48 9.42 0.80
N ARG A 69 3.88 8.28 0.48
CA ARG A 69 2.47 8.18 0.13
C ARG A 69 1.70 7.51 1.25
N ILE A 70 0.45 7.92 1.37
CA ILE A 70 -0.40 7.61 2.51
C ILE A 70 -1.74 7.14 1.95
N TRP A 71 -2.19 5.97 2.39
CA TRP A 71 -3.53 5.46 2.10
C TRP A 71 -4.25 5.19 3.40
N GLN A 72 -5.48 5.68 3.50
CA GLN A 72 -6.35 5.40 4.62
C GLN A 72 -7.26 4.21 4.28
N VAL A 73 -7.40 3.30 5.24
CA VAL A 73 -8.34 2.19 5.13
C VAL A 73 -9.70 2.70 5.63
N SER A 74 -10.57 3.04 4.70
CA SER A 74 -11.97 3.31 5.00
C SER A 74 -12.67 2.00 5.36
N VAL A 75 -13.29 1.95 6.54
CA VAL A 75 -14.29 0.92 6.82
C VAL A 75 -15.46 1.22 5.89
N ALA A 76 -15.72 0.36 4.90
CA ALA A 76 -17.00 0.39 4.22
C ALA A 76 -18.06 0.16 5.31
N GLN A 77 -18.83 1.20 5.63
CA GLN A 77 -19.88 1.11 6.62
C GLN A 77 -20.87 0.05 6.14
N MET A 78 -20.86 -1.13 6.75
CA MET A 78 -21.96 -2.08 6.56
C MET A 78 -23.23 -1.33 6.99
N ARG A 79 -24.19 -1.26 6.06
CA ARG A 79 -25.55 -0.78 6.31
C ARG A 79 -26.30 -1.73 7.22
#